data_AF-A0A640KTV6-F1
#
_entry.id   AF-A0A640KTV6-F1
#
_cell.length_a   1.000
_cell.length_b   1.000
_cell.length_c   1.000
_cell.angle_alpha   90.00
_cell.angle_beta   90.00
_cell.angle_gamma   90.00
#
_symmetry.space_group_name_H-M   'P 1'
#
loop_
_entity.id
_entity.type
_entity.pdbx_description
1 polymer ?
#
loop_
_entity_poly.entity_id
_entity_poly.type
_entity_poly.pdbx_seq_one_letter_code
_entity_poly.pdbx_strand_id
1 'polypeptide(L)'
;MSALPPPSNVGGTPFHSSSSAVKDFRLNDRALLSFIALSAAQSSIARSAEVVLDAALMPPMMQSSSASLAPLDDEISRTEGLSDRYPEVRVLLHLHYLRCALRDLQECPTHARRTFFSIIQEHLVALALVLPEPLFTAIAAVLQRFLAMKTDEALAKGHCHVLEVQLMHIVEATQTELLRATKQLSMRAGVMTLRFHHDIPYL
;
A
#
# COMPACT_ATOMS: atom_id res chain seq x y z
N MET A 1 33.79 62.91 -23.06
CA MET A 1 34.08 61.53 -23.50
C MET A 1 34.49 60.76 -22.25
N SER A 2 33.53 60.09 -21.62
CA SER A 2 33.73 59.40 -20.34
C SER A 2 33.52 57.91 -20.59
N ALA A 3 34.56 57.12 -20.35
CA ALA A 3 34.55 55.67 -20.49
C ALA A 3 33.79 55.03 -19.31
N LEU A 4 32.82 54.18 -19.63
CA LEU A 4 32.11 53.33 -18.68
C LEU A 4 32.94 52.06 -18.38
N PRO A 5 33.05 51.62 -17.12
CA PRO A 5 33.66 50.34 -16.79
C PRO A 5 32.72 49.16 -17.07
N PRO A 6 33.24 47.95 -17.34
CA PRO A 6 32.42 46.78 -17.69
C PRO A 6 31.67 46.21 -16.48
N PRO A 7 30.51 45.54 -16.70
CA PRO A 7 29.71 44.99 -15.61
C PRO A 7 30.38 43.76 -14.97
N SER A 8 30.38 43.75 -13.64
CA SER A 8 30.85 42.68 -12.77
C SER A 8 29.97 41.44 -12.93
N ASN A 9 30.56 40.38 -13.46
CA ASN A 9 30.01 39.03 -13.48
C ASN A 9 30.05 38.47 -12.04
N VAL A 10 28.97 38.62 -11.28
CA VAL A 10 28.79 37.91 -10.00
C VAL A 10 27.80 36.79 -10.26
N GLY A 11 28.37 35.59 -10.34
CA GLY A 11 27.67 34.35 -10.60
C GLY A 11 26.48 34.15 -9.67
N GLY A 12 25.34 33.86 -10.29
CA GLY A 12 24.22 33.24 -9.60
C GLY A 12 24.66 31.88 -9.10
N THR A 13 24.63 31.72 -7.78
CA THR A 13 24.40 30.41 -7.17
C THR A 13 22.89 30.28 -6.97
N PRO A 14 22.20 29.37 -7.65
CA PRO A 14 20.89 28.95 -7.18
C PRO A 14 21.15 28.26 -5.84
N PHE A 15 20.59 28.82 -4.77
CA PHE A 15 20.42 28.08 -3.54
C PHE A 15 19.61 26.82 -3.88
N HIS A 16 20.32 25.69 -3.99
CA HIS A 16 19.69 24.38 -4.03
C HIS A 16 18.97 24.22 -2.70
N SER A 17 17.66 24.44 -2.75
CA SER A 17 16.71 23.99 -1.74
C SER A 17 17.09 22.59 -1.32
N SER A 18 17.37 22.44 -0.03
CA SER A 18 17.61 21.19 0.68
C SER A 18 16.68 20.11 0.12
N SER A 19 17.27 19.20 -0.65
CA SER A 19 16.64 17.96 -1.07
C SER A 19 16.15 17.30 0.20
N SER A 20 14.83 17.26 0.38
CA SER A 20 14.22 16.42 1.40
C SER A 20 14.74 15.02 1.13
N ALA A 21 15.65 14.52 1.97
CA ALA A 21 16.08 13.14 1.91
C ALA A 21 14.79 12.32 1.92
N VAL A 22 14.48 11.70 0.78
CA VAL A 22 13.46 10.66 0.70
C VAL A 22 13.85 9.72 1.83
N LYS A 23 13.01 9.61 2.86
CA LYS A 23 13.25 8.70 3.97
C LYS A 23 13.15 7.30 3.38
N ASP A 24 14.27 6.82 2.85
CA ASP A 24 14.42 5.44 2.43
C ASP A 24 14.06 4.53 3.60
N PHE A 25 13.54 3.35 3.24
CA PHE A 25 13.05 2.32 4.16
C PHE A 25 13.91 2.23 5.41
N ARG A 26 13.27 2.29 6.60
CA ARG A 26 14.00 2.10 7.85
C ARG A 26 14.62 0.69 7.83
N LEU A 27 15.91 0.60 8.13
CA LEU A 27 16.65 -0.68 8.16
C LEU A 27 15.93 -1.74 9.01
N ASN A 28 15.31 -1.31 10.10
CA ASN A 28 14.57 -2.17 11.03
C ASN A 28 13.29 -2.76 10.42
N ASP A 29 12.67 -2.07 9.44
CA ASP A 29 11.42 -2.51 8.83
C ASP A 29 11.65 -3.50 7.67
N ARG A 30 12.89 -3.59 7.15
CA ARG A 30 13.23 -4.35 5.93
C ARG A 30 12.87 -5.83 5.99
N ALA A 31 13.12 -6.48 7.12
CA ALA A 31 12.80 -7.90 7.30
C ALA A 31 11.28 -8.13 7.24
N LEU A 32 10.51 -7.30 7.93
CA LEU A 32 9.05 -7.37 7.97
C LEU A 32 8.42 -7.00 6.62
N LEU A 33 8.95 -5.99 5.92
CA LEU A 33 8.51 -5.64 4.57
C LEU A 33 8.78 -6.76 3.55
N SER A 34 9.94 -7.42 3.65
CA SER A 34 10.26 -8.58 2.79
C SER A 34 9.34 -9.75 3.07
N PHE A 35 9.01 -9.97 4.33
CA PHE A 35 8.06 -11.00 4.76
C PHE A 35 6.65 -10.72 4.27
N ILE A 36 6.16 -9.48 4.39
CA ILE A 36 4.86 -9.05 3.86
C ILE A 36 4.81 -9.26 2.34
N ALA A 37 5.84 -8.86 1.60
CA ALA A 37 5.89 -9.03 0.15
C ALA A 37 5.87 -10.52 -0.27
N LEU A 38 6.60 -11.38 0.45
CA LEU A 38 6.62 -12.83 0.19
C LEU A 38 5.26 -13.47 0.48
N SER A 39 4.67 -13.15 1.64
CA SER A 39 3.37 -13.66 2.05
C SER A 39 2.26 -13.17 1.11
N ALA A 40 2.31 -11.91 0.66
CA ALA A 40 1.43 -11.39 -0.38
C ALA A 40 1.58 -12.16 -1.69
N ALA A 41 2.80 -12.41 -2.17
CA ALA A 41 3.02 -13.18 -3.41
C ALA A 41 2.44 -14.60 -3.34
N GLN A 42 2.43 -15.21 -2.16
CA GLN A 42 1.93 -16.57 -1.95
C GLN A 42 0.45 -16.63 -1.57
N SER A 43 -0.14 -15.54 -1.08
CA SER A 43 -1.50 -15.51 -0.52
C SER A 43 -2.60 -15.90 -1.53
N SER A 44 -2.38 -15.68 -2.83
CA SER A 44 -3.30 -16.12 -3.90
C SER A 44 -3.31 -17.64 -4.11
N ILE A 45 -2.26 -18.35 -3.68
CA ILE A 45 -2.07 -19.79 -3.90
C ILE A 45 -2.20 -20.58 -2.60
N ALA A 46 -1.78 -20.00 -1.47
CA ALA A 46 -1.71 -20.67 -0.18
C ALA A 46 -2.47 -19.90 0.91
N ARG A 47 -3.49 -20.56 1.49
CA ARG A 47 -4.27 -20.01 2.63
C ARG A 47 -3.42 -19.80 3.89
N SER A 48 -2.32 -20.55 4.05
CA SER A 48 -1.35 -20.30 5.12
C SER A 48 -0.62 -18.96 4.96
N ALA A 49 -0.24 -18.59 3.74
CA ALA A 49 0.42 -17.31 3.47
C ALA A 49 -0.49 -16.10 3.73
N GLU A 50 -1.79 -16.30 3.61
CA GLU A 50 -2.79 -15.29 3.99
C GLU A 50 -2.89 -15.08 5.49
N VAL A 51 -2.94 -16.15 6.29
CA VAL A 51 -2.94 -16.05 7.77
C VAL A 51 -1.67 -15.35 8.24
N VAL A 52 -0.54 -15.67 7.60
CA VAL A 52 0.74 -15.03 7.88
C VAL A 52 0.73 -13.55 7.47
N LEU A 53 0.13 -13.22 6.33
CA LEU A 53 -0.01 -11.84 5.87
C LEU A 53 -0.91 -11.03 6.81
N ASP A 54 -2.02 -11.61 7.27
CA ASP A 54 -2.93 -10.99 8.23
C ASP A 54 -2.20 -10.69 9.55
N ALA A 55 -1.47 -11.66 10.10
CA ALA A 55 -0.67 -11.47 11.31
C ALA A 55 0.46 -10.43 11.15
N ALA A 56 1.05 -10.32 9.96
CA ALA A 56 2.10 -9.34 9.67
C ALA A 56 1.56 -7.92 9.48
N LEU A 57 0.32 -7.80 8.99
CA LEU A 57 -0.35 -6.53 8.72
C LEU A 57 -1.13 -6.01 9.94
N MET A 58 -1.58 -6.91 10.82
CA MET A 58 -2.26 -6.64 12.07
C MET A 58 -1.44 -7.24 13.24
N PRO A 59 -0.28 -6.66 13.58
CA PRO A 59 0.48 -7.14 14.72
C PRO A 59 -0.41 -7.03 15.97
N PRO A 60 -0.44 -8.07 16.82
CA PRO A 60 -1.29 -8.06 18.00
C PRO A 60 -0.99 -6.78 18.79
N MET A 61 -2.04 -6.03 19.12
CA MET A 61 -1.98 -5.03 20.18
C MET A 61 -1.54 -5.76 21.44
N MET A 62 -0.22 -5.83 21.68
CA MET A 62 0.29 -6.28 22.95
C MET A 62 -0.20 -5.27 23.97
N GLN A 63 -1.25 -5.67 24.69
CA GLN A 63 -1.66 -5.03 25.91
C GLN A 63 -0.42 -4.82 26.75
N SER A 64 -0.13 -3.56 27.03
CA SER A 64 0.83 -3.10 28.02
C SER A 64 0.65 -3.88 29.31
N SER A 65 1.52 -4.86 29.55
CA SER A 65 1.84 -5.35 30.89
C SER A 65 3.30 -5.03 31.15
N SER A 66 3.45 -4.04 32.02
CA SER A 66 4.65 -3.44 32.59
C SER A 66 5.74 -4.43 33.03
N ALA A 67 6.99 -4.15 32.63
CA ALA A 67 8.09 -3.80 33.54
C ALA A 67 9.45 -3.86 32.80
N SER A 68 10.15 -2.72 32.69
CA SER A 68 11.55 -2.54 33.11
C SER A 68 12.15 -1.26 32.51
N LEU A 69 12.96 -0.60 33.32
CA LEU A 69 13.52 0.75 33.18
C LEU A 69 14.64 0.84 32.12
N ALA A 70 14.47 1.73 31.13
CA ALA A 70 15.56 2.44 30.46
C ALA A 70 14.99 3.68 29.73
N PRO A 71 15.53 4.90 29.94
CA PRO A 71 15.14 6.08 29.16
C PRO A 71 16.07 6.25 27.96
N LEU A 72 15.53 6.51 26.77
CA LEU A 72 16.01 7.50 25.78
C LEU A 72 15.09 7.48 24.52
N ASP A 73 14.26 8.52 24.38
CA ASP A 73 13.85 9.19 23.14
C ASP A 73 13.29 8.41 21.92
N ASP A 74 12.66 7.25 22.08
CA ASP A 74 12.05 6.52 20.94
C ASP A 74 10.57 6.12 21.13
N GLU A 75 9.86 6.72 22.09
CA GLU A 75 8.45 6.39 22.37
C GLU A 75 7.43 6.99 21.39
N ILE A 76 7.80 8.01 20.61
CA ILE A 76 6.90 8.57 19.58
C ILE A 76 6.84 7.67 18.32
N SER A 77 7.80 6.75 18.17
CA SER A 77 7.92 5.83 17.03
C SER A 77 7.07 4.55 17.14
N ARG A 78 6.47 4.27 18.30
CA ARG A 78 5.89 2.95 18.63
C ARG A 78 4.43 2.74 18.21
N THR A 79 3.72 3.76 17.73
CA THR A 79 2.30 3.66 17.39
C THR A 79 1.93 3.95 15.95
N GLU A 80 2.90 4.22 15.07
CA GLU A 80 2.63 4.37 13.64
C GLU A 80 2.83 3.01 12.95
N GLY A 81 1.73 2.38 12.51
CA GLY A 81 1.77 1.07 11.87
C GLY A 81 2.59 1.09 10.57
N LEU A 82 3.06 -0.06 10.09
CA LEU A 82 3.74 -0.11 8.79
C LEU A 82 2.88 0.40 7.64
N SER A 83 1.57 0.17 7.71
CA SER A 83 0.58 0.72 6.77
C SER A 83 0.51 2.25 6.82
N ASP A 84 0.78 2.86 7.98
CA ASP A 84 0.76 4.31 8.13
C ASP A 84 2.01 4.94 7.52
N ARG A 85 3.15 4.24 7.64
CA ARG A 85 4.45 4.67 7.14
C ARG A 85 4.69 4.39 5.65
N TYR A 86 4.23 3.25 5.15
CA TYR A 86 4.54 2.80 3.79
C TYR A 86 3.26 2.65 2.96
N PRO A 87 3.07 3.47 1.91
CA PRO A 87 1.86 3.42 1.08
C PRO A 87 1.72 2.07 0.37
N GLU A 88 2.81 1.40 0.00
CA GLU A 88 2.80 0.08 -0.62
C GLU A 88 2.24 -0.99 0.33
N VAL A 89 2.55 -0.89 1.62
CA VAL A 89 1.98 -1.77 2.66
C VAL A 89 0.49 -1.48 2.83
N ARG A 90 0.08 -0.21 2.76
CA ARG A 90 -1.34 0.18 2.81
C ARG A 90 -2.13 -0.35 1.62
N VAL A 91 -1.56 -0.31 0.42
CA VAL A 91 -2.17 -0.91 -0.78
C VAL A 91 -2.32 -2.42 -0.59
N LEU A 92 -1.27 -3.12 -0.15
CA LEU A 92 -1.34 -4.57 0.13
C LEU A 92 -2.38 -4.91 1.20
N LEU A 93 -2.51 -4.08 2.23
CA LEU A 93 -3.52 -4.23 3.27
C LEU A 93 -4.94 -4.17 2.70
N HIS A 94 -5.27 -3.15 1.92
CA HIS A 94 -6.60 -3.02 1.34
C HIS A 94 -6.90 -4.12 0.30
N LEU A 95 -5.92 -4.51 -0.52
CA LEU A 95 -6.06 -5.65 -1.44
C LEU A 95 -6.30 -6.96 -0.68
N HIS A 96 -5.59 -7.17 0.43
CA HIS A 96 -5.79 -8.32 1.30
C HIS A 96 -7.22 -8.36 1.84
N TYR A 97 -7.70 -7.28 2.46
CA TYR A 97 -9.07 -7.24 3.00
C TYR A 97 -10.14 -7.40 1.93
N LEU A 98 -9.97 -6.80 0.75
CA LEU A 98 -10.88 -7.00 -0.37
C LEU A 98 -10.97 -8.48 -0.75
N ARG A 99 -9.83 -9.15 -0.85
CA ARG A 99 -9.76 -10.57 -1.20
C ARG A 99 -10.36 -11.48 -0.14
N CYS A 100 -10.21 -11.15 1.14
CA CYS A 100 -10.87 -11.85 2.25
C CYS A 100 -12.38 -11.66 2.18
N ALA A 101 -12.86 -10.41 2.13
CA ALA A 101 -14.27 -10.08 2.05
C ALA A 101 -14.96 -10.69 0.82
N LEU A 102 -14.29 -10.71 -0.34
CA LEU A 102 -14.83 -11.33 -1.56
C LEU A 102 -14.94 -12.85 -1.46
N ARG A 103 -14.03 -13.53 -0.77
CA ARG A 103 -14.15 -14.98 -0.53
C ARG A 103 -15.26 -15.29 0.46
N ASP A 104 -15.32 -14.54 1.56
CA ASP A 104 -16.39 -14.71 2.54
C ASP A 104 -17.76 -14.45 1.90
N LEU A 105 -17.84 -13.48 0.99
CA LEU A 105 -19.06 -13.16 0.23
C LEU A 105 -19.53 -14.32 -0.67
N GLN A 106 -18.63 -15.19 -1.16
CA GLN A 106 -18.99 -16.35 -1.98
C GLN A 106 -19.70 -17.45 -1.18
N GLU A 107 -19.34 -17.61 0.09
CA GLU A 107 -19.86 -18.62 1.03
C GLU A 107 -21.00 -18.05 1.92
N CYS A 108 -21.16 -16.73 1.93
CA CYS A 108 -22.09 -15.98 2.77
C CYS A 108 -23.58 -16.22 2.45
N PRO A 109 -24.46 -16.33 3.47
CA PRO A 109 -25.91 -16.35 3.30
C PRO A 109 -26.46 -14.97 2.91
N THR A 110 -27.62 -14.91 2.25
CA THR A 110 -28.13 -13.67 1.60
C THR A 110 -28.20 -12.45 2.51
N HIS A 111 -28.62 -12.63 3.77
CA HIS A 111 -28.81 -11.54 4.74
C HIS A 111 -27.49 -10.87 5.19
N ALA A 112 -26.36 -11.58 5.13
CA ALA A 112 -25.06 -11.06 5.55
C ALA A 112 -24.28 -10.39 4.41
N ARG A 113 -24.72 -10.57 3.15
CA ARG A 113 -24.01 -10.08 1.95
C ARG A 113 -23.88 -8.56 1.94
N ARG A 114 -24.88 -7.85 2.47
CA ARG A 114 -24.88 -6.39 2.57
C ARG A 114 -23.70 -5.86 3.38
N THR A 115 -23.36 -6.54 4.49
CA THR A 115 -22.21 -6.19 5.32
C THR A 115 -20.91 -6.35 4.54
N PHE A 116 -20.74 -7.45 3.82
CA PHE A 116 -19.55 -7.67 2.99
C PHE A 116 -19.43 -6.65 1.85
N PHE A 117 -20.53 -6.28 1.18
CA PHE A 117 -20.50 -5.21 0.18
C PHE A 117 -20.14 -3.85 0.78
N SER A 118 -20.54 -3.58 2.03
CA SER A 118 -20.11 -2.38 2.77
C SER A 118 -18.60 -2.38 3.02
N ILE A 119 -18.05 -3.51 3.48
CA ILE A 119 -16.60 -3.68 3.72
C ILE A 119 -15.82 -3.53 2.40
N ILE A 120 -16.30 -4.14 1.32
CA ILE A 120 -15.68 -4.03 0.00
C ILE A 120 -15.70 -2.58 -0.48
N GLN A 121 -16.84 -1.88 -0.34
CA GLN A 121 -16.95 -0.49 -0.75
C GLN A 121 -15.99 0.41 0.04
N GLU A 122 -15.89 0.22 1.35
CA GLU A 122 -14.97 0.95 2.22
C GLU A 122 -13.52 0.78 1.79
N HIS A 123 -13.08 -0.47 1.59
CA HIS A 123 -11.71 -0.75 1.17
C HIS A 123 -11.41 -0.32 -0.26
N LEU A 124 -12.39 -0.31 -1.18
CA LEU A 124 -12.19 0.27 -2.50
C LEU A 124 -12.00 1.79 -2.46
N VAL A 125 -12.75 2.50 -1.61
CA VAL A 125 -12.56 3.94 -1.39
C VAL A 125 -11.19 4.21 -0.80
N ALA A 126 -10.81 3.47 0.24
CA ALA A 126 -9.50 3.63 0.89
C ALA A 126 -8.35 3.30 -0.08
N LEU A 127 -8.49 2.24 -0.88
CA LEU A 127 -7.51 1.88 -1.90
C LEU A 127 -7.37 2.98 -2.97
N ALA A 128 -8.47 3.58 -3.41
CA ALA A 128 -8.46 4.66 -4.42
C ALA A 128 -7.73 5.93 -3.94
N LEU A 129 -7.62 6.15 -2.62
CA LEU A 129 -6.86 7.27 -2.06
C LEU A 129 -5.33 7.07 -2.16
N VAL A 130 -4.87 5.81 -2.17
CA VAL A 130 -3.44 5.46 -2.18
C VAL A 130 -2.98 5.05 -3.57
N LEU A 131 -3.84 4.35 -4.31
CA LEU A 131 -3.66 3.94 -5.70
C LEU A 131 -4.83 4.51 -6.50
N PRO A 132 -4.67 5.70 -7.13
CA PRO A 132 -5.76 6.42 -7.79
C PRO A 132 -6.14 5.78 -9.13
N GLU A 133 -6.67 4.57 -9.06
CA GLU A 133 -7.17 3.79 -10.19
C GLU A 133 -8.66 4.11 -10.41
N PRO A 134 -9.06 4.64 -11.59
CA PRO A 134 -10.44 5.03 -11.85
C PRO A 134 -11.45 3.89 -11.69
N LEU A 135 -11.02 2.65 -11.95
CA LEU A 135 -11.87 1.47 -11.83
C LEU A 135 -12.33 1.22 -10.39
N PHE A 136 -11.45 1.36 -9.40
CA PHE A 136 -11.82 1.19 -7.98
C PHE A 136 -12.83 2.24 -7.54
N THR A 137 -12.63 3.48 -7.98
CA THR A 137 -13.57 4.59 -7.69
C THR A 137 -14.94 4.33 -8.30
N ALA A 138 -14.98 3.88 -9.56
CA ALA A 138 -16.23 3.57 -10.26
C ALA A 138 -16.99 2.42 -9.57
N ILE A 139 -16.30 1.33 -9.20
CA ILE A 139 -16.91 0.19 -8.51
C ILE A 139 -17.40 0.60 -7.13
N ALA A 140 -16.62 1.36 -6.36
CA ALA A 140 -17.04 1.87 -5.06
C ALA A 140 -18.32 2.70 -5.15
N ALA A 141 -18.43 3.59 -6.14
CA ALA A 141 -19.62 4.40 -6.37
C ALA A 141 -20.84 3.56 -6.74
N VAL A 142 -20.66 2.52 -7.55
CA VAL A 142 -21.73 1.57 -7.90
C VAL A 142 -22.19 0.79 -6.67
N LEU A 143 -21.27 0.27 -5.86
CA LEU A 143 -21.61 -0.44 -4.63
C LEU A 143 -22.32 0.48 -3.63
N GLN A 144 -21.88 1.73 -3.49
CA GLN A 144 -22.54 2.71 -2.63
C GLN A 144 -24.01 2.92 -3.03
N ARG A 145 -24.32 2.94 -4.33
CA ARG A 145 -25.71 3.06 -4.81
C ARG A 145 -26.53 1.81 -4.50
N PHE A 146 -25.97 0.61 -4.69
CA PHE A 146 -26.66 -0.62 -4.32
C PHE A 146 -26.89 -0.74 -2.81
N LEU A 147 -25.93 -0.32 -2.00
CA LEU A 147 -26.06 -0.24 -0.56
C LEU A 147 -27.11 0.81 -0.15
N ALA A 148 -27.33 1.88 -0.91
CA ALA A 148 -28.41 2.83 -0.60
C ALA A 148 -29.82 2.26 -0.87
N MET A 149 -29.94 1.22 -1.70
CA MET A 149 -31.22 0.55 -1.95
C MET A 149 -31.59 -0.32 -0.74
N LYS A 150 -32.85 -0.26 -0.31
CA LYS A 150 -33.38 -1.06 0.82
C LYS A 150 -33.81 -2.48 0.42
N THR A 151 -33.66 -2.84 -0.85
CA THR A 151 -34.06 -4.15 -1.38
C THR A 151 -32.85 -5.08 -1.41
N ASP A 152 -32.91 -6.15 -0.60
CA ASP A 152 -31.84 -7.17 -0.55
C ASP A 152 -31.68 -7.93 -1.89
N GLU A 153 -32.69 -7.90 -2.76
CA GLU A 153 -32.63 -8.49 -4.10
C GLU A 153 -31.52 -7.88 -4.98
N ALA A 154 -31.21 -6.60 -4.81
CA ALA A 154 -30.16 -5.93 -5.60
C ALA A 154 -28.77 -6.51 -5.31
N LEU A 155 -28.56 -7.05 -4.10
CA LEU A 155 -27.32 -7.67 -3.64
C LEU A 155 -27.38 -9.20 -3.69
N ALA A 156 -28.45 -9.77 -4.23
CA ALA A 156 -28.59 -11.21 -4.36
C ALA A 156 -27.47 -11.81 -5.21
N LYS A 157 -27.06 -13.04 -4.85
CA LYS A 157 -25.94 -13.75 -5.50
C LYS A 157 -26.12 -13.82 -7.02
N GLY A 158 -27.33 -14.06 -7.51
CA GLY A 158 -27.61 -14.12 -8.95
C GLY A 158 -27.30 -12.83 -9.72
N HIS A 159 -27.46 -11.66 -9.09
CA HIS A 159 -27.23 -10.37 -9.75
C HIS A 159 -25.76 -9.91 -9.64
N CYS A 160 -25.10 -10.22 -8.53
CA CYS A 160 -23.76 -9.71 -8.23
C CYS A 160 -22.63 -10.70 -8.52
N HIS A 161 -22.92 -11.97 -8.78
CA HIS A 161 -21.88 -13.00 -8.90
C HIS A 161 -20.79 -12.68 -9.93
N VAL A 162 -21.17 -12.15 -11.11
CA VAL A 162 -20.21 -11.76 -12.13
C VAL A 162 -19.30 -10.63 -11.63
N LEU A 163 -19.87 -9.63 -10.96
CA LEU A 163 -19.10 -8.53 -10.38
C LEU A 163 -18.12 -9.03 -9.31
N GLU A 164 -18.55 -9.95 -8.44
CA GLU A 164 -17.71 -10.55 -7.40
C GLU A 164 -16.49 -11.26 -7.98
N VAL A 165 -16.72 -12.11 -8.99
CA VAL A 165 -15.66 -12.88 -9.65
C VAL A 165 -14.68 -11.94 -10.38
N GLN A 166 -15.20 -10.95 -11.10
CA GLN A 166 -14.34 -9.99 -11.81
C GLN A 166 -13.53 -9.13 -10.83
N LEU A 167 -14.16 -8.68 -9.74
CA LEU A 167 -13.47 -7.88 -8.73
C LEU A 167 -12.36 -8.70 -8.05
N MET A 168 -12.59 -9.99 -7.79
CA MET A 168 -11.54 -10.88 -7.29
C MET A 168 -10.33 -10.92 -8.24
N HIS A 169 -10.57 -11.14 -9.53
CA HIS A 169 -9.49 -11.18 -10.52
C HIS A 169 -8.74 -9.86 -10.62
N ILE A 170 -9.44 -8.73 -10.55
CA ILE A 170 -8.82 -7.40 -10.56
C ILE A 170 -7.92 -7.21 -9.34
N VAL A 171 -8.39 -7.59 -8.14
CA VAL A 171 -7.61 -7.49 -6.91
C VAL A 171 -6.34 -8.35 -6.99
N GLU A 172 -6.45 -9.59 -7.46
CA GLU A 172 -5.32 -10.50 -7.63
C GLU A 172 -4.31 -10.00 -8.69
N ALA A 173 -4.81 -9.50 -9.82
CA ALA A 173 -3.97 -8.92 -10.86
C ALA A 173 -3.24 -7.67 -10.35
N THR A 174 -3.92 -6.81 -9.62
CA THR A 174 -3.35 -5.59 -9.02
C THR A 174 -2.25 -5.94 -8.02
N GLN A 175 -2.50 -6.91 -7.13
CA GLN A 175 -1.50 -7.39 -6.17
C GLN A 175 -0.27 -7.96 -6.89
N THR A 176 -0.48 -8.74 -7.94
CA THR A 176 0.61 -9.33 -8.76
C THR A 176 1.43 -8.25 -9.46
N GLU A 177 0.76 -7.25 -10.07
CA GLU A 177 1.41 -6.10 -10.72
C GLU A 177 2.24 -5.31 -9.72
N LEU A 178 1.68 -4.97 -8.56
CA LEU A 178 2.37 -4.22 -7.51
C LEU A 178 3.65 -4.94 -7.06
N LEU A 179 3.58 -6.24 -6.79
CA LEU A 179 4.73 -7.03 -6.36
C LEU A 179 5.78 -7.14 -7.47
N ARG A 180 5.36 -7.32 -8.72
CA ARG A 180 6.28 -7.36 -9.86
C ARG A 180 6.98 -6.02 -10.09
N ALA A 181 6.23 -4.92 -10.07
CA ALA A 181 6.75 -3.58 -10.23
C ALA A 181 7.74 -3.24 -9.11
N THR A 182 7.41 -3.60 -7.86
CA THR A 182 8.29 -3.43 -6.69
C THR A 182 9.58 -4.24 -6.84
N LYS A 183 9.49 -5.49 -7.31
CA LYS A 183 10.67 -6.33 -7.60
C LYS A 183 11.53 -5.72 -8.69
N GLN A 184 10.94 -5.29 -9.81
CA GLN A 184 11.67 -4.66 -10.91
C GLN A 184 12.34 -3.36 -10.46
N LEU A 185 11.66 -2.53 -9.67
CA LEU A 185 12.22 -1.32 -9.10
C LEU A 185 13.40 -1.62 -8.17
N SER A 186 13.27 -2.62 -7.30
CA SER A 186 14.35 -3.06 -6.40
C SER A 186 15.57 -3.58 -7.17
N MET A 187 15.35 -4.36 -8.23
CA MET A 187 16.42 -4.84 -9.10
C MET A 187 17.12 -3.67 -9.81
N ARG A 188 16.36 -2.71 -10.34
CA ARG A 188 16.90 -1.52 -11.00
C ARG A 188 17.68 -0.65 -10.02
N ALA A 189 17.15 -0.42 -8.83
CA ALA A 189 17.83 0.32 -7.77
C ALA A 189 19.15 -0.37 -7.39
N GLY A 190 19.15 -1.70 -7.24
CA GLY A 190 20.36 -2.48 -7.00
C GLY A 190 21.39 -2.36 -8.12
N VAL A 191 20.98 -2.42 -9.39
CA VAL A 191 21.88 -2.22 -10.54
C VAL A 191 22.44 -0.80 -10.57
N MET A 192 21.63 0.21 -10.25
CA MET A 192 22.08 1.61 -10.18
C MET A 192 23.08 1.81 -9.04
N THR A 193 22.79 1.34 -7.82
CA THR A 193 23.68 1.49 -6.66
C THR A 193 24.97 0.68 -6.79
N LEU A 194 24.93 -0.52 -7.41
CA LEU A 194 26.14 -1.29 -7.72
C LEU A 194 27.01 -0.59 -8.79
N ARG A 195 26.41 0.13 -9.75
CA ARG A 195 27.15 0.96 -10.70
C ARG A 195 27.80 2.20 -10.08
N PHE A 196 27.33 2.66 -8.91
CA PHE A 196 28.01 3.71 -8.14
C PHE A 196 29.09 3.19 -7.20
N HIS A 197 29.17 1.87 -6.96
CA HIS A 197 30.21 1.28 -6.12
C HIS A 197 31.51 0.96 -6.86
N HIS A 198 31.53 1.00 -8.21
CA HIS A 198 32.70 0.71 -9.05
C HIS A 198 32.93 1.78 -10.12
N ASP A 199 33.33 2.97 -9.70
CA ASP A 199 33.77 4.13 -10.51
C ASP A 199 32.68 5.16 -10.86
N ILE A 200 32.84 6.37 -10.29
CA ILE A 200 32.42 7.62 -10.92
C ILE A 200 33.67 8.17 -11.63
N PRO A 201 33.84 8.03 -12.96
CA PRO A 201 34.99 8.58 -13.66
C PRO A 201 34.64 9.98 -14.17
N TYR A 202 34.52 10.94 -13.26
CA TYR A 202 34.64 12.36 -13.57
C TYR A 202 35.34 13.08 -12.41
N LEU A 203 36.62 12.73 -12.22
CA LEU A 203 37.67 13.58 -11.68
C LEU A 203 38.92 13.36 -12.52
#